data_AF-A0A1V2TLW1-F1
#
_entry.id   AF-A0A1V2TLW1-F1
#
_cell.length_a   1.000
_cell.length_b   1.000
_cell.length_c   1.000
_cell.angle_alpha   90.00
_cell.angle_beta   90.00
_cell.angle_gamma   90.00
#
_symmetry.space_group_name_H-M   'P 1'
#
loop_
_entity.id
_entity.type
_entity.pdbx_description
1 polymer ?
#
loop_
_entity_poly.entity_id
_entity_poly.type
_entity_poly.pdbx_seq_one_letter_code
_entity_poly.pdbx_strand_id
1 'polypeptide(L)'
;MTYAALAERLISLGMISVDTAHNVLTDMGDRQHDKLDDEEDLSYALVDFEVAFAAYGDSVDDLEGAYHSMLLDAAACSGGTVVIDDVELTIDPEQGDVLRFVRNGSTVEWTLDHQWDRYVDHMGILSHVDALNPGDGRVFRSVELDEPGDNFYVLATDEQALVLTNEFGLRLD
;
A
#
# COMPACT_ATOMS: atom_id res chain seq x y z
N MET A 1 -0.90 6.87 -19.53
CA MET A 1 -2.32 6.57 -19.15
C MET A 1 -2.82 7.76 -18.31
N THR A 2 -4.12 7.92 -18.01
CA THR A 2 -4.59 8.98 -17.08
C THR A 2 -5.33 8.37 -15.89
N TYR A 3 -5.54 9.14 -14.81
CA TYR A 3 -6.35 8.70 -13.66
C TYR A 3 -7.74 8.23 -14.06
N ALA A 4 -8.44 8.99 -14.92
CA ALA A 4 -9.77 8.60 -15.38
C ALA A 4 -9.77 7.25 -16.13
N ALA A 5 -8.79 7.02 -17.01
CA ALA A 5 -8.67 5.76 -17.74
C ALA A 5 -8.28 4.59 -16.83
N LEU A 6 -7.41 4.83 -15.84
CA LEU A 6 -7.07 3.85 -14.82
C LEU A 6 -8.29 3.46 -13.99
N ALA A 7 -9.06 4.45 -13.51
CA ALA A 7 -10.29 4.23 -12.73
C ALA A 7 -11.29 3.34 -13.47
N GLU A 8 -11.57 3.64 -14.75
CA GLU A 8 -12.45 2.80 -15.58
C GLU A 8 -11.96 1.35 -15.65
N ARG A 9 -10.64 1.15 -15.76
CA ARG A 9 -10.07 -0.19 -15.83
C ARG A 9 -10.13 -0.90 -14.48
N LEU A 10 -9.79 -0.24 -13.38
CA LEU A 10 -9.88 -0.81 -12.02
C LEU A 10 -11.32 -1.23 -11.67
N ILE A 11 -12.33 -0.44 -12.05
CA ILE A 11 -13.75 -0.81 -11.92
C ILE A 11 -14.04 -2.09 -12.71
N SER A 12 -13.60 -2.15 -13.97
CA SER A 12 -13.86 -3.32 -14.83
C SER A 12 -13.20 -4.60 -14.32
N LEU A 13 -12.11 -4.49 -13.56
CA LEU A 13 -11.40 -5.58 -12.89
C LEU A 13 -11.99 -5.92 -11.51
N GLY A 14 -13.00 -5.18 -11.06
CA GLY A 14 -13.61 -5.34 -9.74
C GLY A 14 -12.65 -5.01 -8.60
N MET A 15 -11.63 -4.20 -8.84
CA MET A 15 -10.67 -3.78 -7.81
C MET A 15 -11.20 -2.62 -6.97
N ILE A 16 -11.97 -1.72 -7.59
CA ILE A 16 -12.61 -0.58 -6.90
C ILE A 16 -14.09 -0.48 -7.24
N SER A 17 -14.82 0.23 -6.37
CA SER A 17 -16.20 0.60 -6.63
C SER A 17 -16.29 1.86 -7.51
N VAL A 18 -17.45 2.08 -8.13
CA VAL A 18 -17.73 3.33 -8.86
C VAL A 18 -17.68 4.54 -7.93
N ASP A 19 -18.11 4.39 -6.67
CA ASP A 19 -18.10 5.46 -5.68
C ASP A 19 -16.67 5.83 -5.29
N THR A 20 -15.79 4.85 -5.08
CA THR A 20 -14.35 5.07 -4.85
C THR A 20 -13.73 5.85 -6.00
N ALA A 21 -13.94 5.39 -7.24
CA ALA A 21 -13.46 6.10 -8.42
C ALA A 21 -13.98 7.54 -8.49
N HIS A 22 -15.27 7.76 -8.22
CA HIS A 22 -15.88 9.09 -8.26
C HIS A 22 -15.26 10.03 -7.21
N ASN A 23 -15.04 9.54 -5.99
CA ASN A 23 -14.45 10.34 -4.91
C ASN A 23 -13.03 10.79 -5.27
N VAL A 24 -12.18 9.85 -5.71
CA VAL A 24 -10.78 10.13 -6.08
C VAL A 24 -10.71 11.09 -7.27
N LEU A 25 -11.47 10.83 -8.33
CA LEU A 25 -11.48 11.69 -9.52
C LEU A 25 -12.02 13.11 -9.21
N THR A 26 -12.95 13.22 -8.27
CA THR A 26 -13.46 14.52 -7.81
C THR A 26 -12.41 15.28 -7.03
N ASP A 27 -11.64 14.62 -6.16
CA ASP A 27 -10.56 15.24 -5.40
C ASP A 27 -9.40 15.70 -6.31
N MET A 28 -9.08 14.87 -7.31
CA MET A 28 -8.05 15.20 -8.31
C MET A 28 -8.43 16.39 -9.21
N GLY A 29 -9.73 16.65 -9.40
CA GLY A 29 -10.21 17.76 -10.22
C GLY A 29 -9.68 17.69 -11.66
N ASP A 30 -9.03 18.75 -12.14
CA ASP A 30 -8.47 18.79 -13.50
C ASP A 30 -7.29 17.83 -13.69
N ARG A 31 -6.58 17.45 -12.62
CA ARG A 31 -5.42 16.53 -12.69
C ARG A 31 -5.80 15.10 -13.06
N GLN A 32 -7.09 14.76 -13.01
CA GLN A 32 -7.55 13.44 -13.41
C GLN A 32 -7.26 13.10 -14.90
N HIS A 33 -6.97 14.12 -15.69
CA HIS A 33 -6.60 14.03 -17.10
C HIS A 33 -5.08 14.11 -17.33
N ASP A 34 -4.29 14.34 -16.28
CA ASP A 34 -2.84 14.31 -16.37
C ASP A 34 -2.37 12.89 -16.70
N LYS A 35 -1.23 12.82 -17.37
CA LYS A 35 -0.63 11.55 -17.72
C LYS A 35 0.13 11.01 -16.52
N LEU A 36 -0.06 9.72 -16.27
CA LEU A 36 0.83 8.89 -15.49
C LEU A 36 2.00 8.53 -16.41
N ASP A 37 3.16 9.12 -16.15
CA ASP A 37 4.30 9.13 -17.07
C ASP A 37 5.28 7.98 -16.82
N ASP A 38 5.30 7.41 -15.60
CA ASP A 38 6.14 6.28 -15.22
C ASP A 38 5.46 5.31 -14.22
N GLU A 39 6.22 4.30 -13.77
CA GLU A 39 5.76 3.25 -12.85
C GLU A 39 5.48 3.81 -11.44
N GLU A 40 6.21 4.85 -11.03
CA GLU A 40 6.05 5.50 -9.72
C GLU A 40 4.74 6.30 -9.70
N ASP A 41 4.50 7.14 -10.71
CA ASP A 41 3.24 7.87 -10.90
C ASP A 41 2.04 6.91 -10.90
N LEU A 42 2.16 5.78 -11.61
CA LEU A 42 1.14 4.76 -11.64
C LEU A 42 0.91 4.13 -10.26
N SER A 43 1.98 3.87 -9.52
CA SER A 43 1.90 3.26 -8.18
C SER A 43 1.25 4.20 -7.17
N TYR A 44 1.57 5.50 -7.20
CA TYR A 44 0.85 6.51 -6.41
C TYR A 44 -0.63 6.60 -6.78
N ALA A 45 -0.96 6.56 -8.09
CA ALA A 45 -2.36 6.56 -8.51
C ALA A 45 -3.12 5.34 -7.95
N LEU A 46 -2.48 4.17 -7.85
CA LEU A 46 -3.05 2.98 -7.21
C LEU A 46 -3.25 3.15 -5.69
N VAL A 47 -2.37 3.90 -5.02
CA VAL A 47 -2.57 4.29 -3.61
C VAL A 47 -3.79 5.19 -3.47
N ASP A 48 -3.93 6.20 -4.32
CA ASP A 48 -5.09 7.11 -4.29
C ASP A 48 -6.41 6.38 -4.51
N PHE A 49 -6.42 5.33 -5.35
CA PHE A 49 -7.61 4.48 -5.58
C PHE A 49 -7.85 3.45 -4.48
N GLU A 50 -7.08 3.47 -3.39
CA GLU A 50 -7.17 2.51 -2.29
C GLU A 50 -7.05 1.06 -2.79
N VAL A 51 -6.09 0.80 -3.69
CA VAL A 51 -5.74 -0.56 -4.13
C VAL A 51 -4.27 -0.91 -3.87
N ALA A 52 -3.49 0.07 -3.41
CA ALA A 52 -2.13 -0.10 -2.96
C ALA A 52 -1.85 0.75 -1.72
N PHE A 53 -0.76 0.47 -1.03
CA PHE A 53 -0.15 1.38 -0.07
C PHE A 53 1.33 1.59 -0.39
N ALA A 54 1.88 2.72 0.09
CA ALA A 54 3.29 3.05 -0.03
C ALA A 54 3.99 2.94 1.33
N ALA A 55 5.22 2.43 1.32
CA ALA A 55 6.15 2.51 2.43
C ALA A 55 7.27 3.48 2.04
N TYR A 56 7.38 4.58 2.79
CA TYR A 56 8.32 5.68 2.50
C TYR A 56 9.77 5.22 2.40
N GLY A 57 10.46 5.59 1.32
CA GLY A 57 11.87 5.28 1.09
C GLY A 57 12.85 6.27 1.73
N ASP A 58 12.38 7.44 2.17
CA ASP A 58 13.20 8.46 2.83
C ASP A 58 12.94 8.52 4.34
N SER A 59 13.78 9.27 5.06
CA SER A 59 13.62 9.46 6.49
C SER A 59 12.33 10.21 6.81
N VAL A 60 11.65 9.78 7.86
CA VAL A 60 10.40 10.37 8.35
C VAL A 60 10.63 11.09 9.68
N ASP A 61 9.87 12.16 9.92
CA ASP A 61 9.97 12.89 11.20
C ASP A 61 9.34 12.14 12.37
N ASP A 62 8.32 11.32 12.09
CA ASP A 62 7.59 10.49 13.05
C ASP A 62 7.49 9.07 12.51
N LEU A 63 8.31 8.16 13.06
CA LEU A 63 8.41 6.78 12.61
C LEU A 63 7.16 5.96 12.97
N GLU A 64 6.61 6.16 14.17
CA GLU A 64 5.36 5.51 14.58
C GLU A 64 4.19 5.99 13.72
N GLY A 65 4.11 7.31 13.49
CA GLY A 65 3.12 7.92 12.61
C GLY A 65 3.20 7.39 11.18
N ALA A 66 4.41 7.17 10.65
CA ALA A 66 4.60 6.58 9.32
C ALA A 66 4.06 5.14 9.23
N TYR A 67 4.38 4.28 10.20
CA TYR A 67 3.80 2.93 10.26
C TYR A 67 2.28 2.94 10.42
N HIS A 68 1.78 3.83 11.28
CA HIS A 68 0.34 3.96 11.49
C HIS A 68 -0.37 4.35 10.19
N SER A 69 0.13 5.36 9.47
CA SER A 69 -0.43 5.75 8.17
C SER A 69 -0.38 4.61 7.16
N MET A 70 0.77 3.96 7.01
CA MET A 70 0.95 2.82 6.10
C MET A 70 -0.03 1.68 6.39
N LEU A 71 -0.24 1.33 7.67
CA LEU A 71 -1.18 0.27 8.05
C LEU A 71 -2.64 0.66 7.78
N LEU A 72 -3.00 1.94 7.94
CA LEU A 72 -4.34 2.44 7.60
C LEU A 72 -4.59 2.40 6.09
N ASP A 73 -3.60 2.78 5.28
CA ASP A 73 -3.68 2.71 3.82
C ASP A 73 -3.82 1.25 3.35
N ALA A 74 -3.05 0.33 3.94
CA ALA A 74 -3.19 -1.10 3.70
C ALA A 74 -4.58 -1.62 4.11
N ALA A 75 -5.14 -1.14 5.23
CA ALA A 75 -6.49 -1.52 5.65
C ALA A 75 -7.56 -1.00 4.67
N ALA A 76 -7.42 0.23 4.17
CA ALA A 76 -8.32 0.83 3.18
C ALA A 76 -8.40 -0.02 1.91
N CYS A 77 -7.27 -0.58 1.46
CA CYS A 77 -7.21 -1.48 0.30
C CYS A 77 -8.20 -2.67 0.38
N SER A 78 -8.49 -3.13 1.59
CA SER A 78 -9.39 -4.27 1.81
C SER A 78 -10.88 -3.95 1.56
N GLY A 79 -11.24 -2.68 1.38
CA GLY A 79 -12.64 -2.23 1.31
C GLY A 79 -13.38 -2.40 2.63
N GLY A 80 -12.66 -2.29 3.77
CA GLY A 80 -13.21 -2.41 5.13
C GLY A 80 -13.30 -3.84 5.69
N THR A 81 -12.73 -4.83 5.01
CA THR A 81 -12.64 -6.22 5.53
C THR A 81 -11.54 -6.36 6.60
N VAL A 82 -10.52 -5.52 6.49
CA VAL A 82 -9.42 -5.39 7.44
C VAL A 82 -9.58 -4.03 8.13
N VAL A 83 -9.57 -4.07 9.45
CA VAL A 83 -9.55 -2.90 10.32
C VAL A 83 -8.28 -2.96 11.13
N ILE A 84 -7.57 -1.82 11.21
CA ILE A 84 -6.37 -1.64 12.00
C ILE A 84 -6.66 -0.57 13.06
N ASP A 85 -6.31 -0.89 14.31
CA ASP A 85 -6.42 -0.01 15.47
C ASP A 85 -5.17 -0.14 16.35
N ASP A 86 -5.04 0.75 17.34
CA ASP A 86 -4.06 0.66 18.45
C ASP A 86 -2.61 0.38 18.00
N VAL A 87 -2.10 1.17 17.03
CA VAL A 87 -0.72 1.08 16.55
C VAL A 87 0.25 1.70 17.56
N GLU A 88 1.27 0.94 17.95
CA GLU A 88 2.32 1.35 18.88
C GLU A 88 3.68 0.82 18.39
N LEU A 89 4.67 1.69 18.30
CA LEU A 89 6.06 1.34 17.97
C LEU A 89 6.93 1.44 19.23
N THR A 90 7.47 0.31 19.65
CA THR A 90 8.48 0.26 20.71
C THR A 90 9.86 0.12 20.09
N ILE A 91 10.75 1.08 20.38
CA ILE A 91 12.17 1.03 19.99
C ILE A 91 13.00 0.61 21.21
N ASP A 92 13.68 -0.53 21.13
CA ASP A 92 14.49 -1.08 22.24
C ASP A 92 15.83 -1.62 21.73
N PRO A 93 16.97 -1.01 22.13
CA PRO A 93 18.29 -1.42 21.65
C PRO A 93 18.76 -2.79 22.18
N GLU A 94 18.14 -3.34 23.22
CA GLU A 94 18.47 -4.65 23.79
C GLU A 94 17.50 -5.75 23.34
N GLN A 95 16.23 -5.41 23.11
CA GLN A 95 15.17 -6.37 22.79
C GLN A 95 14.76 -6.40 21.31
N GLY A 96 15.18 -5.40 20.53
CA GLY A 96 14.74 -5.19 19.15
C GLY A 96 13.47 -4.37 19.08
N ASP A 97 13.23 -3.80 17.90
CA ASP A 97 12.09 -2.93 17.66
C ASP A 97 10.83 -3.74 17.38
N VAL A 98 9.71 -3.32 17.95
CA VAL A 98 8.44 -4.04 17.83
C VAL A 98 7.33 -3.05 17.46
N LEU A 99 6.67 -3.32 16.34
CA LEU A 99 5.43 -2.65 15.96
C LEU A 99 4.25 -3.55 16.38
N ARG A 100 3.45 -3.07 17.32
CA ARG A 100 2.23 -3.74 17.79
C ARG A 100 1.01 -3.00 17.24
N PHE A 101 0.00 -3.75 16.81
CA PHE A 101 -1.29 -3.19 16.41
C PHE A 101 -2.41 -4.21 16.59
N VAL A 102 -3.66 -3.75 16.49
CA VAL A 102 -4.85 -4.59 16.52
C VAL A 102 -5.40 -4.71 15.11
N ARG A 103 -5.44 -5.95 14.59
CA ARG A 103 -6.08 -6.27 13.31
C ARG A 103 -7.36 -7.04 13.56
N ASN A 104 -8.50 -6.51 13.13
CA ASN A 104 -9.81 -7.15 13.30
C ASN A 104 -10.04 -7.63 14.75
N GLY A 105 -9.63 -6.82 15.74
CA GLY A 105 -9.74 -7.14 17.17
C GLY A 105 -8.69 -8.11 17.73
N SER A 106 -7.72 -8.56 16.93
CA SER A 106 -6.63 -9.43 17.37
C SER A 106 -5.29 -8.69 17.36
N THR A 107 -4.50 -8.81 18.43
CA THR A 107 -3.16 -8.22 18.49
C THR A 107 -2.23 -8.91 17.51
N VAL A 108 -1.49 -8.11 16.75
CA VAL A 108 -0.42 -8.49 15.84
C VAL A 108 0.84 -7.76 16.27
N GLU A 109 1.99 -8.43 16.17
CA GLU A 109 3.30 -7.86 16.47
C GLU A 109 4.25 -8.17 15.32
N TRP A 110 4.94 -7.14 14.83
CA TRP A 110 6.01 -7.27 13.85
C TRP A 110 7.33 -6.94 14.56
N THR A 111 8.30 -7.84 14.42
CA THR A 111 9.68 -7.53 14.80
C THR A 111 10.35 -6.80 13.65
N LEU A 112 10.91 -5.65 13.95
CA LEU A 112 11.55 -4.75 12.98
C LEU A 112 13.04 -4.61 13.31
N ASP A 113 13.82 -4.33 12.27
CA ASP A 113 15.26 -4.11 12.34
C ASP A 113 15.62 -2.82 11.58
N HIS A 114 15.37 -1.67 12.23
CA HIS A 114 15.71 -0.37 11.67
C HIS A 114 17.23 -0.20 11.57
N GLN A 115 17.76 -0.30 10.35
CA GLN A 115 19.19 -0.13 10.08
C GLN A 115 19.64 1.33 10.26
N TRP A 116 18.71 2.28 10.11
CA TRP A 116 18.97 3.71 10.21
C TRP A 116 17.87 4.41 11.00
N ASP A 117 18.27 5.40 11.80
CA ASP A 117 17.35 6.25 12.53
C ASP A 117 16.38 6.95 11.57
N ARG A 118 15.09 6.92 11.92
CA ARG A 118 14.00 7.55 11.16
C ARG A 118 13.73 6.97 9.76
N TYR A 119 14.28 5.82 9.40
CA TYR A 119 13.88 5.09 8.20
C TYR A 119 12.95 3.94 8.57
N VAL A 120 11.95 3.65 7.75
CA VAL A 120 11.12 2.45 7.92
C VAL A 120 11.93 1.20 7.55
N ASP A 121 11.60 0.07 8.17
CA ASP A 121 12.20 -1.22 7.87
C ASP A 121 11.44 -1.91 6.74
N HIS A 122 11.85 -1.64 5.50
CA HIS A 122 11.25 -2.25 4.31
C HIS A 122 11.34 -3.78 4.29
N MET A 123 12.40 -4.37 4.85
CA MET A 123 12.54 -5.83 4.91
C MET A 123 11.61 -6.43 5.95
N GLY A 124 11.45 -5.75 7.09
CA GLY A 124 10.43 -6.05 8.09
C GLY A 124 9.02 -5.99 7.52
N ILE A 125 8.69 -4.93 6.78
CA ILE A 125 7.40 -4.78 6.10
C ILE A 125 7.17 -5.93 5.12
N LEU A 126 8.11 -6.18 4.21
CA LEU A 126 8.01 -7.28 3.24
C LEU A 126 7.80 -8.64 3.92
N SER A 127 8.48 -8.89 5.04
CA SER A 127 8.38 -10.15 5.78
C SER A 127 7.03 -10.37 6.47
N HIS A 128 6.28 -9.30 6.72
CA HIS A 128 5.04 -9.36 7.51
C HIS A 128 3.79 -8.89 6.76
N VAL A 129 3.91 -8.30 5.57
CA VAL A 129 2.78 -7.71 4.82
C VAL A 129 1.64 -8.71 4.58
N ASP A 130 1.96 -10.00 4.45
CA ASP A 130 0.96 -11.07 4.31
C ASP A 130 -0.03 -11.15 5.48
N ALA A 131 0.37 -10.71 6.68
CA ALA A 131 -0.51 -10.65 7.85
C ALA A 131 -1.68 -9.66 7.64
N LEU A 132 -1.56 -8.73 6.70
CA LEU A 132 -2.58 -7.75 6.34
C LEU A 132 -3.57 -8.28 5.30
N ASN A 133 -3.28 -9.39 4.62
CA ASN A 133 -4.14 -9.94 3.55
C ASN A 133 -5.58 -10.20 4.05
N PRO A 134 -6.62 -9.77 3.32
CA PRO A 134 -8.01 -9.86 3.78
C PRO A 134 -8.56 -11.30 3.87
N GLY A 135 -7.89 -12.28 3.25
CA GLY A 135 -8.30 -13.69 3.27
C GLY A 135 -9.40 -14.04 2.26
N ASP A 136 -9.68 -13.15 1.30
CA ASP A 136 -10.65 -13.34 0.22
C ASP A 136 -10.02 -13.75 -1.13
N GLY A 137 -8.74 -14.14 -1.10
CA GLY A 137 -7.95 -14.50 -2.28
C GLY A 137 -7.08 -13.36 -2.81
N ARG A 138 -7.29 -12.12 -2.38
CA ARG A 138 -6.35 -11.02 -2.62
C ARG A 138 -5.17 -11.11 -1.68
N VAL A 139 -3.98 -10.80 -2.20
CA VAL A 139 -2.73 -10.68 -1.44
C VAL A 139 -2.00 -9.40 -1.83
N PHE A 140 -1.25 -8.83 -0.89
CA PHE A 140 -0.36 -7.72 -1.18
C PHE A 140 0.85 -8.22 -1.96
N ARG A 141 1.14 -7.56 -3.08
CA ARG A 141 2.27 -7.86 -3.97
C ARG A 141 3.16 -6.65 -4.08
N SER A 142 4.46 -6.82 -3.88
CA SER A 142 5.39 -5.69 -3.99
C SER A 142 5.54 -5.27 -5.44
N VAL A 143 5.55 -3.96 -5.69
CA VAL A 143 5.86 -3.39 -6.99
C VAL A 143 7.36 -3.20 -7.11
N GLU A 144 7.98 -3.81 -8.12
CA GLU A 144 9.38 -3.55 -8.44
C GLU A 144 9.50 -2.30 -9.31
N LEU A 145 10.21 -1.30 -8.81
CA LEU A 145 10.55 -0.07 -9.53
C LEU A 145 12.00 -0.09 -10.00
N ASP A 146 12.29 0.61 -11.10
CA ASP A 146 13.66 0.73 -11.63
C ASP A 146 14.54 1.70 -10.82
N GLU A 147 13.91 2.72 -10.23
CA GLU A 147 14.58 3.74 -9.44
C GLU A 147 14.30 3.53 -7.93
N PRO A 148 15.28 3.84 -7.06
CA PRO A 148 15.07 3.75 -5.62
C PRO A 148 14.11 4.84 -5.15
N GLY A 149 13.24 4.51 -4.20
CA GLY A 149 12.24 5.41 -3.66
C GLY A 149 11.33 4.68 -2.68
N ASP A 150 10.05 5.05 -2.69
CA ASP A 150 9.03 4.38 -1.90
C ASP A 150 8.78 2.96 -2.43
N ASN A 151 8.48 2.04 -1.50
CA ASN A 151 8.06 0.68 -1.86
C ASN A 151 6.54 0.62 -1.90
N PHE A 152 5.98 0.13 -2.99
CA PHE A 152 4.53 0.01 -3.15
C PHE A 152 4.08 -1.44 -3.05
N TYR A 153 2.89 -1.65 -2.50
CA TYR A 153 2.28 -2.97 -2.36
C TYR A 153 0.84 -2.92 -2.85
N VAL A 154 0.54 -3.67 -3.91
CA VAL A 154 -0.79 -3.71 -4.54
C VAL A 154 -1.58 -4.90 -4.00
N LEU A 155 -2.81 -4.66 -3.54
CA LEU A 155 -3.71 -5.72 -3.11
C LEU A 155 -4.49 -6.27 -4.32
N ALA A 156 -4.14 -7.48 -4.77
CA ALA A 156 -4.74 -8.07 -5.96
C ALA A 156 -4.89 -9.59 -5.83
N THR A 157 -5.88 -10.14 -6.53
CA THR A 157 -5.88 -11.58 -6.88
C THR A 157 -4.85 -11.87 -7.97
N ASP A 158 -4.51 -13.14 -8.17
CA ASP A 158 -3.58 -13.56 -9.25
C ASP A 158 -4.05 -13.11 -10.64
N GLU A 159 -5.35 -13.17 -10.91
CA GLU A 159 -5.91 -12.75 -12.20
C GLU A 159 -5.80 -11.23 -12.39
N GLN A 160 -6.08 -10.45 -11.33
CA GLN A 160 -5.93 -8.99 -11.36
C GLN A 160 -4.46 -8.60 -11.53
N ALA A 161 -3.55 -9.20 -10.77
CA ALA A 161 -2.12 -8.94 -10.86
C ALA A 161 -1.58 -9.21 -12.28
N LEU A 162 -2.00 -10.33 -12.89
CA LEU A 162 -1.61 -10.65 -14.26
C LEU A 162 -2.10 -9.61 -15.27
N VAL A 163 -3.30 -9.05 -15.10
CA VAL A 163 -3.79 -7.96 -15.95
C VAL A 163 -2.97 -6.69 -15.72
N LEU A 164 -2.68 -6.34 -14.47
CA LEU A 164 -1.89 -5.16 -14.14
C LEU A 164 -0.50 -5.22 -14.80
N THR A 165 0.17 -6.37 -14.71
CA THR A 165 1.46 -6.58 -15.37
C THR A 165 1.37 -6.50 -16.88
N ASN A 166 0.36 -7.14 -17.50
CA ASN A 166 0.27 -7.19 -18.96
C ASN A 166 -0.18 -5.88 -19.61
N GLU A 167 -1.09 -5.14 -18.97
CA GLU A 167 -1.69 -3.94 -19.54
C GLU A 167 -0.97 -2.65 -19.12
N PHE A 168 -0.41 -2.63 -17.90
CA PHE A 168 0.22 -1.44 -17.34
C PHE A 168 1.73 -1.58 -17.14
N GLY A 169 2.29 -2.79 -17.34
CA GLY A 169 3.73 -3.02 -17.25
C GLY A 169 4.25 -3.19 -15.81
N LEU A 170 3.37 -3.21 -14.80
CA LEU A 170 3.79 -3.38 -13.40
C LEU A 170 4.49 -4.72 -13.17
N ARG A 171 5.64 -4.67 -12.50
CA ARG A 171 6.32 -5.86 -12.01
C ARG A 171 5.86 -6.15 -10.59
N LEU A 172 5.17 -7.26 -10.40
CA LEU A 172 4.57 -7.65 -9.14
C LEU A 172 5.17 -8.98 -8.68
N ASP A 173 5.66 -9.03 -7.44
CA ASP A 173 6.07 -10.24 -6.72
C ASP A 173 5.01 -10.61 -5.66
#